data_AF-A0A6S7C4C7-F1
#
_entry.id   AF-A0A6S7C4C7-F1
#
_cell.length_a   1.000
_cell.length_b   1.000
_cell.length_c   1.000
_cell.angle_alpha   90.00
_cell.angle_beta   90.00
_cell.angle_gamma   90.00
#
_symmetry.space_group_name_H-M   'P 1'
#
loop_
_entity.id
_entity.type
_entity.pdbx_description
1 polymer ?
#
loop_
_entity_poly.entity_id
_entity_poly.type
_entity_poly.pdbx_seq_one_letter_code
_entity_poly.pdbx_strand_id
1 'polypeptide(L)' 'MKSRLIVLLSTLALAGLVSACTYSPGGPPHPGAVNPYSSGGFHDAGPNYPDTGR' A
#
# COMPACT_ATOMS: atom_id res chain seq x y z
N MET A 1 32.03 11.61 -20.25
CA MET A 1 31.23 12.01 -19.06
C MET A 1 29.73 11.98 -19.30
N LYS A 2 29.21 12.46 -20.45
CA LYS A 2 27.76 12.43 -20.80
C LYS A 2 27.10 11.04 -20.65
N SER A 3 27.77 9.98 -21.10
CA SER A 3 27.23 8.61 -21.01
C SER A 3 26.98 8.16 -19.56
N ARG A 4 27.89 8.45 -18.61
CA ARG A 4 27.70 8.08 -17.20
C ARG A 4 26.58 8.87 -16.53
N LEU A 5 26.41 10.14 -16.91
CA LEU A 5 25.32 10.97 -16.42
C LEU A 5 23.96 10.46 -16.89
N ILE A 6 23.86 10.08 -18.17
CA ILE A 6 22.63 9.50 -18.74
C ILE A 6 22.28 8.19 -18.05
N VAL A 7 23.28 7.31 -17.83
CA VAL A 7 23.08 6.05 -17.10
C VAL A 7 22.56 6.33 -15.68
N LEU A 8 23.18 7.26 -14.94
CA LEU A 8 22.75 7.62 -13.59
C LEU A 8 21.30 8.12 -13.56
N LEU A 9 20.94 9.08 -14.43
CA LEU A 9 19.58 9.61 -14.51
C LEU A 9 18.56 8.53 -14.87
N SER A 10 18.90 7.66 -15.83
CA SER A 10 18.01 6.56 -16.24
C SER A 10 17.78 5.56 -15.10
N THR A 11 18.83 5.22 -14.34
CA THR A 11 18.70 4.32 -13.19
C THR A 11 17.86 4.94 -12.06
N LEU A 12 18.01 6.25 -11.82
CA LEU A 12 17.23 6.95 -10.81
C LEU A 12 15.75 7.04 -11.19
N ALA A 13 15.46 7.31 -12.46
CA ALA A 13 14.10 7.34 -12.99
C ALA A 13 13.43 5.95 -12.88
N LEU A 14 14.12 4.88 -13.29
CA LEU A 14 13.61 3.51 -13.16
C LEU A 14 13.34 3.13 -11.70
N ALA A 15 14.27 3.43 -10.79
CA ALA A 15 14.09 3.16 -9.36
C ALA A 15 12.87 3.90 -8.79
N GLY A 16 12.66 5.16 -9.18
CA GLY A 16 11.48 5.93 -8.79
C GLY A 16 10.17 5.33 -9.28
N LEU A 17 10.13 4.90 -10.55
CA LEU A 17 8.97 4.24 -11.16
C LEU A 17 8.61 2.93 -10.45
N VAL A 18 9.60 2.09 -10.15
CA VAL A 18 9.39 0.81 -9.45
C VAL A 18 8.91 1.04 -8.01
N SER A 19 9.47 2.02 -7.30
CA SER A 19 9.02 2.39 -5.96
C SER A 19 7.56 2.83 -5.95
N ALA A 20 7.14 3.66 -6.91
CA ALA A 20 5.77 4.13 -7.02
C ALA A 20 4.76 3.00 -7.32
N CYS A 21 5.17 1.95 -8.04
CA CYS A 21 4.29 0.81 -8.34
C CYS A 21 4.14 -0.17 -7.16
N THR A 22 5.16 -0.26 -6.30
CA THR A 22 5.19 -1.23 -5.19
C THR A 22 4.62 -0.66 -3.89
N TYR A 23 4.61 0.67 -3.74
CA TYR A 23 4.00 1.34 -2.60
C TYR A 23 2.49 1.53 -2.82
N SER A 24 1.72 0.47 -2.60
CA SER A 24 0.27 0.56 -2.45
C SER A 24 -0.11 0.15 -1.03
N PRO A 25 -0.72 1.03 -0.22
CA PRO A 25 -1.09 0.71 1.17
C PRO A 25 -2.18 -0.38 1.31
N GLY A 26 -2.46 -1.16 0.25
CA GLY A 26 -3.62 -2.04 0.14
C GLY A 26 -4.91 -1.24 -0.01
N GLY A 27 -5.90 -1.83 -0.66
CA GLY A 27 -7.26 -1.31 -0.60
C GLY A 27 -7.86 -1.53 0.80
N PRO A 28 -9.02 -0.92 1.09
CA PRO A 28 -9.78 -1.35 2.25
C PRO A 28 -10.05 -2.87 2.16
N PRO A 29 -10.11 -3.58 3.30
CA PRO A 29 -10.56 -4.96 3.38
C PRO A 29 -11.92 -5.11 2.69
N HIS A 30 -12.16 -6.29 2.14
CA HIS A 30 -13.47 -6.62 1.58
C HIS A 30 -14.57 -6.46 2.66
N PRO A 31 -15.81 -6.10 2.29
CA PRO A 31 -16.93 -6.08 3.23
C PRO A 31 -17.04 -7.43 3.96
N GLY A 32 -17.07 -7.38 5.30
CA GLY A 32 -17.09 -8.58 6.14
C GLY A 32 -15.72 -9.19 6.45
N ALA A 33 -14.60 -8.55 6.13
CA ALA A 33 -13.30 -8.97 6.63
C ALA A 33 -13.20 -8.78 8.16
N VAL A 34 -12.67 -9.77 8.88
CA VAL A 34 -12.35 -9.63 10.32
C VAL A 34 -11.28 -8.56 10.49
N ASN A 35 -11.47 -7.62 11.42
CA ASN A 35 -10.39 -6.76 11.89
C ASN A 35 -9.40 -7.60 12.75
N PRO A 36 -8.16 -7.87 12.30
CA PRO A 36 -7.22 -8.71 13.04
C PRO A 36 -6.68 -8.04 14.31
N TYR A 37 -6.88 -6.72 14.45
CA TYR A 37 -6.50 -5.95 15.63
C TYR A 37 -7.64 -5.87 16.66
N SER A 38 -8.81 -6.42 16.33
CA SER A 38 -9.97 -6.46 17.21
C SER A 38 -9.94 -7.69 18.11
N SER A 39 -10.43 -7.52 19.34
CA SER A 39 -10.76 -8.62 20.26
C SER A 39 -12.26 -8.95 20.29
N GLY A 40 -13.12 -8.09 19.70
CA GLY A 40 -14.58 -8.24 19.62
C GLY A 40 -15.13 -8.81 18.29
N GLY A 41 -14.29 -9.01 17.26
CA GLY A 41 -14.66 -9.67 16.00
C GLY A 41 -14.95 -8.72 14.83
N PHE A 42 -15.82 -9.14 13.90
CA PHE A 42 -16.09 -8.45 12.62
C PHE A 42 -16.72 -7.05 12.76
N HIS A 43 -17.22 -6.70 13.94
CA HIS A 43 -17.95 -5.45 14.18
C HIS A 43 -17.06 -4.32 14.70
N ASP A 44 -15.84 -4.62 15.13
CA ASP A 44 -14.95 -3.60 15.65
C ASP A 44 -14.23 -2.89 14.49
N ALA A 45 -14.57 -1.62 14.30
CA ALA A 45 -13.88 -0.76 13.35
C ALA A 45 -12.38 -0.63 13.67
N GLY A 46 -11.57 -0.43 12.64
CA GLY A 46 -10.12 -0.25 12.76
C GLY A 46 -9.53 0.48 11.55
N PRO A 47 -8.22 0.78 11.53
CA PRO A 47 -7.58 1.38 10.37
C PRO A 47 -7.85 0.54 9.11
N ASN A 48 -8.56 1.13 8.16
CA ASN A 48 -9.10 0.50 6.95
C ASN A 48 -10.25 -0.50 7.14
N TYR A 49 -10.63 -0.94 8.35
CA TYR A 49 -11.77 -1.84 8.58
C TYR A 49 -13.01 -1.02 8.96
N PRO A 50 -13.99 -0.83 8.05
CA PRO A 50 -15.21 -0.11 8.39
C PRO A 50 -16.02 -0.88 9.44
N ASP A 51 -16.78 -0.16 10.27
CA ASP A 51 -17.82 -0.79 11.11
C ASP A 51 -18.81 -1.46 10.16
N THR A 52 -18.80 -2.79 10.14
CA THR A 52 -19.70 -3.55 9.26
C THR A 52 -21.11 -3.68 9.83
N GLY A 53 -21.33 -3.23 11.08
CA GLY A 53 -22.61 -3.34 11.75
C GLY A 53 -23.11 -4.78 11.82
N ARG A 54 -24.35 -4.96 12.28
CA ARG A 54 -25.07 -6.22 12.27
C ARG A 54 -26.31 -6.09 11.39
#